data_AF-A0A089HS72-F1
#
_entry.id   AF-A0A089HS72-F1
#
_cell.length_a   1.000
_cell.length_b   1.000
_cell.length_c   1.000
_cell.angle_alpha   90.00
_cell.angle_beta   90.00
_cell.angle_gamma   90.00
#
_symmetry.space_group_name_H-M   'P 1'
#
loop_
_entity.id
_entity.type
_entity.pdbx_description
1 polymer ?
#
loop_
_entity_poly.entity_id
_entity_poly.type
_entity_poly.pdbx_seq_one_letter_code
_entity_poly.pdbx_strand_id
1 'polypeptide(L)'
;MKLLLSRFIAILILVLPGLLAMKGFLMMKDDLFNYLAMHGDETASPLFAWLHFAGGLVMFAAGMSFLGGWILTRDRKRNYVGPRFKEKHRDGPRRPSKPAS
;
A
#
# COMPACT_ATOMS: atom_id res chain seq x y z
N MET A 1 -15.67 -20.16 -15.71
CA MET A 1 -14.26 -19.93 -16.09
C MET A 1 -13.88 -18.44 -16.16
N LYS A 2 -14.67 -17.57 -16.79
CA LYS A 2 -14.39 -16.11 -16.90
C LYS A 2 -14.10 -15.38 -15.57
N LEU A 3 -14.77 -15.77 -14.47
CA LEU A 3 -14.54 -15.19 -13.14
C LEU A 3 -13.18 -15.55 -12.53
N LEU A 4 -12.65 -16.75 -12.77
CA LEU A 4 -11.33 -17.16 -12.28
C LEU A 4 -10.24 -16.38 -13.01
N LEU A 5 -10.37 -16.25 -14.33
CA LEU A 5 -9.44 -15.47 -15.14
C LEU A 5 -9.43 -13.99 -14.73
N SER A 6 -10.60 -13.39 -14.50
CA SER A 6 -10.71 -11.99 -14.02
C SER A 6 -10.06 -11.79 -12.65
N ARG A 7 -10.24 -12.72 -11.71
CA ARG A 7 -9.60 -12.67 -10.38
C ARG A 7 -8.09 -12.81 -10.48
N PHE A 8 -7.60 -13.69 -11.34
CA PHE A 8 -6.17 -13.89 -11.57
C PHE A 8 -5.52 -12.63 -12.17
N ILE A 9 -6.14 -12.03 -13.18
CA ILE A 9 -5.68 -10.77 -13.78
C ILE A 9 -5.66 -9.64 -12.74
N ALA A 10 -6.69 -9.55 -11.88
CA ALA A 10 -6.72 -8.54 -10.82
C ALA A 10 -5.57 -8.69 -9.81
N ILE A 11 -5.15 -9.93 -9.53
CA ILE A 11 -3.98 -10.19 -8.66
C ILE A 11 -2.70 -9.79 -9.40
N LEU A 12 -2.54 -10.14 -10.67
CA LEU A 12 -1.37 -9.75 -11.47
C LEU A 12 -1.19 -8.24 -11.54
N ILE A 13 -2.27 -7.48 -11.70
CA ILE A 13 -2.25 -6.01 -11.66
C ILE A 13 -1.78 -5.49 -10.30
N LEU A 14 -2.10 -6.19 -9.20
CA LEU A 14 -1.63 -5.83 -7.85
C LEU A 14 -0.18 -6.21 -7.58
N VAL A 15 0.34 -7.23 -8.25
CA VAL A 15 1.71 -7.70 -8.07
C VAL A 15 2.71 -6.67 -8.59
N LEU A 16 2.43 -6.03 -9.73
CA LEU A 16 3.27 -4.97 -10.31
C LEU A 16 3.69 -3.86 -9.32
N PRO A 17 2.76 -3.16 -8.65
CA PRO A 17 3.10 -2.14 -7.66
C PRO A 17 3.76 -2.74 -6.41
N GLY A 18 3.46 -3.99 -6.07
CA GLY A 18 4.17 -4.72 -5.01
C GLY A 18 5.65 -4.98 -5.35
N LEU A 19 5.94 -5.37 -6.59
CA LEU A 19 7.32 -5.55 -7.06
C LEU A 19 8.08 -4.21 -7.13
N LEU A 20 7.39 -3.13 -7.53
CA LEU A 20 7.96 -1.79 -7.48
C LEU A 20 8.31 -1.38 -6.04
N ALA A 21 7.41 -1.65 -5.09
CA ALA A 21 7.68 -1.39 -3.68
C ALA A 21 8.89 -2.20 -3.18
N MET A 22 8.92 -3.50 -3.48
CA MET A 22 10.03 -4.39 -3.13
C MET A 22 11.36 -3.86 -3.69
N LYS A 23 11.40 -3.48 -4.97
CA LYS A 23 12.60 -2.92 -5.61
C LYS A 23 13.05 -1.62 -4.93
N GLY A 24 12.12 -0.71 -4.61
CA GLY A 24 12.43 0.52 -3.89
C GLY A 24 13.04 0.25 -2.51
N PHE A 25 12.50 -0.74 -1.79
CA PHE A 25 13.06 -1.17 -0.49
C PHE A 25 14.46 -1.78 -0.63
N LEU A 26 14.71 -2.58 -1.67
CA LEU A 26 16.06 -3.11 -1.95
C LEU A 26 17.06 -1.98 -2.21
N MET A 27 16.71 -0.97 -3.00
CA MET A 27 17.58 0.20 -3.22
C MET A 27 17.93 0.89 -1.90
N MET A 28 16.92 1.15 -1.06
CA MET A 28 17.14 1.78 0.25
C MET A 28 18.04 0.94 1.17
N LYS A 29 17.84 -0.39 1.21
CA LYS A 29 18.66 -1.28 2.04
C LYS A 29 20.10 -1.26 1.54
N ASP A 30 20.31 -1.34 0.23
CA ASP A 30 21.63 -1.43 -0.38
C ASP A 30 22.43 -0.15 -0.11
N ASP A 31 21.82 1.02 -0.27
CA ASP A 31 22.45 2.29 0.06
C ASP A 31 22.80 2.42 1.55
N LEU A 32 21.93 1.93 2.43
CA LEU A 32 22.17 1.94 3.88
C LEU A 32 23.31 0.98 4.27
N PHE A 33 23.30 -0.25 3.75
CA PHE A 33 24.36 -1.23 4.02
C PHE A 33 25.69 -0.79 3.43
N ASN A 34 25.72 -0.22 2.23
CA ASN A 34 26.94 0.30 1.62
C ASN A 34 27.55 1.42 2.48
N TYR A 35 26.73 2.36 2.96
CA TYR A 35 27.21 3.44 3.82
C TYR A 35 27.75 2.94 5.16
N LEU A 36 27.06 1.98 5.78
CA LEU A 36 27.49 1.40 7.05
C LEU A 36 28.74 0.52 6.90
N ALA A 37 28.88 -0.20 5.79
CA ALA A 37 30.07 -1.00 5.49
C ALA A 37 31.30 -0.13 5.21
N MET A 38 31.13 1.00 4.51
CA MET A 38 32.21 1.95 4.22
C MET A 38 32.63 2.78 5.44
N HIS A 39 31.81 2.87 6.48
CA HIS A 39 32.15 3.57 7.73
C HIS A 39 33.33 2.93 8.50
N GLY A 40 33.69 1.68 8.20
CA GLY A 40 34.82 0.98 8.83
C GLY A 40 36.15 1.09 8.08
N ASP A 41 36.18 1.75 6.92
CA ASP A 41 37.37 1.88 6.08
C ASP A 41 37.91 3.32 6.12
N GLU A 42 39.04 3.52 6.79
CA GLU A 42 39.62 4.85 7.02
C GLU A 42 40.19 5.51 5.76
N THR A 43 40.17 4.81 4.62
CA THR A 43 40.66 5.32 3.32
C THR A 43 39.56 5.83 2.39
N ALA A 44 38.29 5.52 2.67
CA ALA A 44 37.17 5.91 1.83
C ALA A 44 36.38 7.08 2.46
N SER A 45 36.13 8.14 1.70
CA SER A 45 35.18 9.20 2.11
C SER A 45 33.75 8.73 1.81
N PRO A 46 32.95 8.28 2.80
CA PRO A 46 31.67 7.66 2.50
C PRO A 46 30.62 8.75 2.22
N LEU A 47 30.40 9.04 0.95
CA LEU A 47 29.29 9.88 0.50
C LEU A 47 28.03 9.00 0.44
N PHE A 48 27.06 9.28 1.32
CA PHE A 48 25.77 8.60 1.29
C PHE A 48 25.07 8.89 -0.05
N ALA A 49 24.57 7.85 -0.70
CA ALA A 49 23.90 7.92 -1.99
C ALA A 49 22.46 8.47 -1.87
N TRP A 50 22.30 9.70 -1.36
CA TRP A 50 21.01 10.34 -1.06
C TRP A 50 20.04 10.31 -2.25
N LEU A 51 20.52 10.51 -3.47
CA LEU A 51 19.67 10.50 -4.67
C LEU A 51 19.12 9.10 -4.97
N HIS A 52 19.95 8.06 -4.83
CA HIS A 52 19.54 6.67 -5.03
C HIS A 52 18.57 6.25 -3.93
N PHE A 53 18.88 6.59 -2.67
CA PHE A 53 18.04 6.29 -1.52
C PHE A 53 16.69 6.99 -1.61
N ALA A 54 16.66 8.28 -1.97
CA ALA A 54 15.43 9.04 -2.15
C ALA A 54 14.60 8.49 -3.32
N GLY A 55 15.25 8.07 -4.42
CA GLY A 55 14.59 7.39 -5.52
C GLY A 55 13.92 6.08 -5.08
N GLY A 56 14.64 5.26 -4.30
CA GLY A 56 14.12 4.04 -3.68
C GLY A 56 12.95 4.31 -2.74
N LEU A 57 13.05 5.34 -1.90
CA LEU A 57 12.00 5.77 -0.97
C LEU A 57 10.73 6.19 -1.70
N VAL A 58 10.85 6.98 -2.78
CA VAL A 58 9.69 7.40 -3.58
C VAL A 58 9.03 6.20 -4.26
N MET A 59 9.82 5.28 -4.85
CA MET A 59 9.28 4.05 -5.45
C MET A 59 8.57 3.16 -4.41
N PHE A 60 9.17 3.01 -3.23
CA PHE A 60 8.59 2.25 -2.12
C PHE A 60 7.29 2.88 -1.62
N ALA A 61 7.31 4.18 -1.33
CA ALA A 61 6.14 4.92 -0.87
C ALA A 61 5.01 4.89 -1.90
N ALA A 62 5.32 5.12 -3.18
CA ALA A 62 4.33 5.05 -4.25
C ALA A 62 3.68 3.66 -4.35
N GLY A 63 4.47 2.59 -4.30
CA GLY A 63 3.96 1.22 -4.34
C GLY A 63 3.11 0.87 -3.10
N MET A 64 3.55 1.28 -1.91
CA MET A 64 2.84 1.06 -0.64
C MET A 64 1.54 1.87 -0.55
N SER A 65 1.55 3.15 -0.96
CA SER A 65 0.35 3.99 -1.00
C SER A 65 -0.68 3.45 -2.00
N PHE A 66 -0.23 2.97 -3.15
CA PHE A 66 -1.11 2.34 -4.13
C PHE A 66 -1.75 1.06 -3.57
N LEU A 67 -0.95 0.16 -2.99
CA LEU A 67 -1.44 -1.07 -2.37
C LEU A 67 -2.42 -0.78 -1.22
N GLY A 68 -2.06 0.12 -0.32
CA GLY A 68 -2.91 0.52 0.81
C GLY A 68 -4.23 1.16 0.36
N GLY A 69 -4.18 2.08 -0.62
CA GLY A 69 -5.38 2.72 -1.18
C GLY A 69 -6.28 1.72 -1.92
N TRP A 70 -5.71 0.78 -2.66
CA TRP A 70 -6.47 -0.28 -3.31
C TRP A 70 -7.12 -1.22 -2.28
N ILE A 71 -6.39 -1.62 -1.24
CA ILE A 71 -6.93 -2.49 -0.18
C ILE A 71 -8.11 -1.80 0.50
N LEU A 72 -7.96 -0.52 0.89
CA LEU A 72 -9.05 0.24 1.53
C LEU A 72 -10.31 0.33 0.65
N THR A 73 -10.15 0.65 -0.64
CA THR A 73 -11.29 0.76 -1.57
C THR A 73 -11.93 -0.59 -1.87
N ARG A 74 -11.14 -1.67 -1.96
CA ARG A 74 -11.62 -3.04 -2.09
C ARG A 74 -12.41 -3.48 -0.85
N ASP A 75 -11.90 -3.17 0.32
CA ASP A 75 -12.45 -3.60 1.61
C ASP A 75 -13.76 -2.87 1.96
N ARG A 76 -13.85 -1.58 1.60
CA ARG A 76 -15.07 -0.78 1.72
C ARG A 76 -16.25 -1.41 0.97
N LYS A 77 -16.02 -1.93 -0.24
CA LYS A 77 -17.07 -2.60 -1.05
C LYS A 77 -17.57 -3.92 -0.43
N ARG A 78 -16.84 -4.49 0.52
CA ARG A 78 -17.17 -5.76 1.18
C ARG A 78 -17.65 -5.59 2.62
N ASN A 79 -17.80 -4.35 3.11
CA ASN A 79 -18.21 -4.02 4.49
C ASN A 79 -17.29 -4.58 5.60
N TYR A 80 -16.04 -4.94 5.28
CA TYR A 80 -15.05 -5.40 6.25
C TYR A 80 -14.31 -4.27 6.97
N VAL A 81 -14.56 -3.02 6.57
CA VAL A 81 -14.02 -1.84 7.23
C VAL A 81 -14.62 -1.67 8.64
N GLY A 82 -13.79 -1.24 9.59
CA GLY A 82 -14.22 -1.01 10.97
C GLY A 82 -15.34 0.05 11.09
N PRO A 83 -16.06 0.13 12.24
CA PRO A 83 -17.20 1.03 12.44
C PRO A 83 -16.96 2.50 12.09
N ARG A 84 -15.69 2.95 12.18
CA ARG A 84 -15.27 4.33 11.86
C ARG A 84 -15.15 4.64 10.36
N PHE A 85 -15.05 3.62 9.52
CA PHE A 85 -14.94 3.75 8.05
C PHE A 85 -16.14 3.15 7.30
N LYS A 86 -17.12 2.59 8.02
CA LYS A 86 -18.40 2.20 7.43
C LYS A 86 -19.14 3.46 7.00
N GLU A 87 -19.65 3.45 5.76
CA GLU A 87 -20.69 4.39 5.38
C GLU A 87 -21.82 4.23 6.38
N LYS A 88 -22.14 5.32 7.09
CA LYS A 88 -23.33 5.38 7.92
C LYS A 88 -24.48 5.17 6.96
N HIS A 89 -25.00 3.95 6.89
CA HIS A 89 -26.24 3.66 6.19
C HIS A 89 -27.21 4.66 6.81
N ARG A 90 -27.56 5.70 6.05
CA ARG A 90 -28.63 6.61 6.45
C ARG A 90 -29.82 5.68 6.57
N ASP A 91 -30.19 5.34 7.80
CA ASP A 91 -31.47 4.74 8.09
C ASP A 91 -32.48 5.62 7.33
N GLY A 92 -33.06 5.04 6.27
CA GLY A 92 -34.16 5.69 5.56
C GLY A 92 -35.20 6.11 6.59
N PRO A 93 -35.94 7.22 6.37
CA PRO A 93 -36.79 7.82 7.37
C PRO A 93 -37.63 6.72 8.05
N ARG A 94 -37.41 6.55 9.37
CA ARG A 94 -38.12 5.55 10.17
C ARG A 94 -39.61 5.74 9.89
N ARG A 95 -40.23 4.78 9.20
CA ARG A 95 -41.68 4.81 9.01
C ARG A 95 -42.31 4.84 10.41
N PRO A 96 -43.19 5.81 10.71
CA PRO A 96 -43.83 5.86 12.02
C PRO A 96 -44.57 4.53 12.22
N SER A 97 -44.27 3.85 13.32
CA SER A 97 -45.00 2.68 13.78
C SER A 97 -46.46 3.10 13.93
N LYS A 98 -47.35 2.46 13.14
CA LYS A 98 -48.80 2.63 13.27
C LYS A 98 -49.19 2.43 14.74
N PRO A 99 -49.98 3.31 15.36
CA PRO A 99 -50.52 3.06 16.68
C PRO A 99 -51.43 1.82 16.59
N ALA A 100 -51.17 0.86 17.47
CA ALA A 100 -52.05 -0.29 17.65
C ALA A 100 -53.41 0.23 18.12
N SER A 101 -54.43 0.02 17.29
CA SER A 101 -55.85 0.19 17.60
C SER A 101 -56.43 -1.12 18.12
#